data_AF-A0A5A9FPW8-F1
#
_entry.id   AF-A0A5A9FPW8-F1
#
_cell.length_a   1.000
_cell.length_b   1.000
_cell.length_c   1.000
_cell.angle_alpha   90.00
_cell.angle_beta   90.00
_cell.angle_gamma   90.00
#
_symmetry.space_group_name_H-M   'P 1'
#
loop_
_entity.id
_entity.type
_entity.pdbx_description
1 polymer ?
#
loop_
_entity_poly.entity_id
_entity_poly.type
_entity_poly.pdbx_seq_one_letter_code
_entity_poly.pdbx_strand_id
1 'polypeptide(L)'
;MTLHSNTLSAGSAKTRSVDWAATIKDAGLAAFVALLLTVPLVGLRTVDRPTGLGIEARPEEVIASLVLVFLGRLGLGLIRQGLALPVLILALACAGVGLVLPMPTQVLRLVLVLGGGVIALRAAMTVATGRSKLSQAERDKRMDRVAAKVQHASRYIGPVAVAFAAVLPLTPLADRMILDIGILLLTYIMLG
;
A
#
# COMPACT_ATOMS: atom_id res chain seq x y z
N MET A 1 -22.78 -45.44 -46.41
CA MET A 1 -23.27 -44.47 -45.41
C MET A 1 -22.63 -44.81 -44.07
N THR A 2 -21.43 -44.31 -43.82
CA THR A 2 -20.70 -44.49 -42.55
C THR A 2 -20.60 -43.13 -41.88
N LEU A 3 -21.30 -42.96 -40.76
CA LEU A 3 -21.31 -41.74 -39.97
C LEU A 3 -19.99 -41.62 -39.18
N HIS A 4 -19.10 -40.71 -39.61
CA HIS A 4 -17.99 -40.25 -38.80
C HIS A 4 -18.52 -39.34 -37.69
N SER A 5 -18.60 -39.86 -36.47
CA SER A 5 -18.81 -39.06 -35.25
C SER A 5 -17.47 -38.51 -34.78
N ASN A 6 -17.12 -37.33 -35.27
CA ASN A 6 -15.98 -36.57 -34.76
C ASN A 6 -16.42 -35.84 -33.49
N THR A 7 -16.40 -36.52 -32.34
CA THR A 7 -16.64 -35.89 -31.05
C THR A 7 -15.46 -35.00 -30.69
N LEU A 8 -15.78 -33.71 -30.61
CA LEU A 8 -14.89 -32.61 -30.29
C LEU A 8 -14.04 -32.93 -29.06
N SER A 9 -12.73 -32.74 -29.22
CA SER A 9 -11.76 -32.65 -28.13
C SER A 9 -12.32 -31.76 -27.03
N ALA A 10 -12.73 -32.40 -25.93
CA ALA A 10 -13.03 -31.73 -24.68
C ALA A 10 -11.71 -31.12 -24.19
N GLY A 11 -11.46 -29.87 -24.59
CA GLY A 11 -10.38 -29.05 -24.06
C GLY A 11 -10.51 -29.03 -22.55
N SER A 12 -9.65 -29.82 -21.90
CA SER A 12 -9.51 -29.90 -20.45
C SER A 12 -9.45 -28.49 -19.88
N ALA A 13 -10.53 -28.10 -19.18
CA ALA A 13 -10.62 -26.84 -18.49
C ALA A 13 -9.53 -26.84 -17.42
N LYS A 14 -8.39 -26.22 -17.75
CA LYS A 14 -7.24 -26.03 -16.86
C LYS A 14 -7.76 -25.33 -15.62
N THR A 15 -8.00 -26.08 -14.54
CA THR A 15 -8.29 -25.55 -13.22
C THR A 15 -7.18 -24.55 -12.92
N ARG A 16 -7.54 -23.28 -12.76
CA ARG A 16 -6.59 -22.21 -12.47
C ARG A 16 -6.04 -22.45 -11.07
N SER A 17 -5.02 -23.28 -10.96
CA SER A 17 -4.36 -23.58 -9.71
C SER A 17 -3.66 -22.32 -9.19
N VAL A 18 -3.77 -22.10 -7.89
CA VAL A 18 -3.10 -20.99 -7.20
C VAL A 18 -1.60 -21.22 -7.30
N ASP A 19 -0.88 -20.29 -7.93
CA ASP A 19 0.57 -20.38 -8.09
C ASP A 19 1.27 -19.84 -6.83
N TRP A 20 1.32 -20.71 -5.82
CA TRP A 20 1.96 -20.44 -4.54
C TRP A 20 3.46 -20.22 -4.69
N ALA A 21 4.10 -21.00 -5.56
CA ALA A 21 5.55 -20.95 -5.76
C ALA A 21 5.98 -19.60 -6.35
N ALA A 22 5.28 -19.11 -7.37
CA ALA A 22 5.58 -17.79 -7.94
C ALA A 22 5.38 -16.66 -6.92
N THR A 23 4.33 -16.75 -6.10
CA THR A 23 3.99 -15.71 -5.13
C THR A 23 4.98 -15.63 -3.97
N ILE A 24 5.38 -16.79 -3.44
CA ILE A 24 6.37 -16.86 -2.36
C ILE A 24 7.74 -16.40 -2.87
N LYS A 25 8.12 -16.75 -4.11
CA LYS A 25 9.37 -16.28 -4.72
C LYS A 25 9.37 -14.75 -4.89
N ASP A 26 8.31 -14.17 -5.42
CA ASP A 26 8.18 -12.71 -5.58
C ASP A 26 8.20 -11.98 -4.22
N ALA A 27 7.50 -12.52 -3.22
CA ALA A 27 7.53 -11.98 -1.86
C ALA A 27 8.92 -12.10 -1.22
N GLY A 28 9.61 -13.22 -1.42
CA GLY A 28 10.97 -13.46 -0.93
C GLY A 28 11.99 -12.52 -1.56
N LEU A 29 11.91 -12.28 -2.87
CA LEU A 29 12.78 -11.33 -3.57
C LEU A 29 12.55 -9.90 -3.07
N ALA A 30 11.28 -9.49 -2.90
CA ALA A 30 10.96 -8.18 -2.36
C ALA A 30 11.47 -8.00 -0.91
N ALA A 31 11.32 -9.03 -0.07
CA ALA A 31 11.83 -9.03 1.30
C ALA A 31 13.36 -8.96 1.32
N PHE A 32 14.04 -9.69 0.45
CA PHE A 32 15.50 -9.64 0.33
C PHE A 32 16.00 -8.24 -0.05
N VAL A 33 15.35 -7.59 -1.03
CA VAL A 33 15.66 -6.20 -1.39
C VAL A 33 15.39 -5.27 -0.20
N ALA A 34 14.29 -5.46 0.52
CA ALA A 34 13.99 -4.67 1.71
C ALA A 34 15.04 -4.86 2.81
N LEU A 35 15.55 -6.07 3.03
CA LEU A 35 16.62 -6.33 3.98
C LEU A 35 17.88 -5.53 3.63
N LEU A 36 18.31 -5.59 2.38
CA LEU A 36 19.48 -4.87 1.88
C LEU A 36 19.39 -3.36 2.12
N LEU A 37 18.19 -2.79 1.95
CA LEU A 37 17.95 -1.36 2.19
C LEU A 37 17.77 -1.02 3.67
N THR A 38 17.07 -1.87 4.43
CA THR A 38 16.67 -1.57 5.82
C THR A 38 17.83 -1.69 6.79
N VAL A 39 18.78 -2.61 6.56
CA VAL A 39 19.95 -2.76 7.43
C VAL A 39 20.74 -1.45 7.57
N PRO A 40 21.17 -0.77 6.50
CA PRO A 40 21.89 0.50 6.64
C PRO A 40 20.99 1.67 7.04
N LEU A 41 19.71 1.68 6.62
CA LEU A 41 18.80 2.80 6.87
C LEU A 41 18.24 2.83 8.30
N VAL A 42 17.91 1.67 8.86
CA VAL A 42 17.18 1.53 10.13
C VAL A 42 17.98 0.73 11.15
N GLY A 43 18.78 -0.24 10.68
CA GLY A 43 19.52 -1.14 11.56
C GLY A 43 20.66 -0.47 12.34
N LEU A 44 21.16 0.68 11.87
CA LEU A 44 22.28 1.41 12.47
C LEU A 44 21.82 2.80 12.91
N ARG A 45 21.66 3.00 14.22
CA ARG A 45 21.32 4.32 14.77
C ARG A 45 22.53 4.92 15.47
N THR A 46 22.86 6.16 15.11
CA THR A 46 23.77 7.00 15.89
C THR A 46 23.02 7.53 17.11
N VAL A 47 23.57 7.30 18.28
CA VAL A 47 23.06 7.83 19.55
C VAL A 47 24.12 8.73 20.15
N ASP A 48 23.76 9.99 20.39
CA ASP A 48 24.63 10.92 21.10
C ASP A 48 24.68 10.50 22.57
N ARG A 49 25.88 10.12 23.01
CA ARG A 49 26.16 9.84 24.42
C ARG A 49 27.02 10.98 24.98
N PRO A 50 27.00 11.20 26.31
CA PRO A 50 27.82 12.23 26.96
C PRO A 50 29.33 12.12 26.65
N THR A 51 29.80 10.95 26.22
CA THR A 51 31.19 10.65 25.88
C THR A 51 31.47 10.54 24.36
N GLY A 52 30.49 10.86 23.49
CA GLY A 52 30.64 10.83 22.03
C GLY A 52 29.49 10.14 21.28
N LEU A 53 29.63 10.01 19.95
CA LEU A 53 28.68 9.30 19.07
C LEU A 53 28.84 7.78 19.21
N GLY A 54 27.79 7.12 19.71
CA GLY A 54 27.71 5.65 19.74
C GLY A 54 26.87 5.11 18.59
N ILE A 55 27.19 3.90 18.11
CA ILE A 55 26.35 3.17 17.14
C ILE A 55 25.59 2.09 17.90
N GLU A 56 24.26 2.15 17.87
CA GLU A 56 23.38 1.15 18.46
C GLU A 56 22.65 0.40 17.35
N ALA A 57 22.83 -0.93 17.32
CA ALA A 57 22.19 -1.79 16.34
C ALA A 57 20.79 -2.18 16.82
N ARG A 58 19.78 -2.00 15.95
CA ARG A 58 18.37 -2.32 16.24
C ARG A 58 17.87 -3.48 15.38
N PRO A 59 18.33 -4.72 15.61
CA PRO A 59 17.94 -5.87 14.80
C PRO A 59 16.43 -6.13 14.85
N GLU A 60 15.76 -5.76 15.94
CA GLU A 60 14.31 -5.91 16.10
C GLU A 60 13.53 -5.09 15.07
N GLU A 61 13.99 -3.88 14.72
CA GLU A 61 13.31 -3.03 13.74
C GLU A 61 13.54 -3.54 12.31
N VAL A 62 14.74 -4.07 12.03
CA VAL A 62 15.07 -4.67 10.73
C VAL A 62 14.24 -5.93 10.49
N ILE A 63 14.18 -6.84 11.48
CA ILE A 63 13.41 -8.09 11.38
C ILE A 63 11.93 -7.77 11.23
N ALA A 64 11.39 -6.86 12.02
CA ALA A 64 9.98 -6.52 11.94
C ALA A 64 9.63 -5.90 10.58
N SER A 65 10.44 -4.97 10.07
CA SER A 65 10.26 -4.38 8.74
C SER A 65 10.33 -5.42 7.62
N LEU A 66 11.27 -6.36 7.71
CA LEU A 66 11.42 -7.46 6.75
C LEU A 66 10.16 -8.34 6.69
N VAL A 67 9.67 -8.77 7.87
CA VAL A 67 8.48 -9.60 8.00
C VAL A 67 7.25 -8.86 7.45
N LEU A 68 7.15 -7.56 7.72
CA LEU A 68 6.03 -6.73 7.27
C LEU A 68 6.02 -6.57 5.75
N VAL A 69 7.18 -6.34 5.12
CA VAL A 69 7.31 -6.28 3.66
C VAL A 69 6.98 -7.63 3.02
N PHE A 70 7.51 -8.73 3.58
CA PHE A 70 7.23 -10.08 3.08
C PHE A 70 5.74 -10.40 3.13
N LEU A 71 5.09 -10.23 4.30
CA LEU A 71 3.67 -10.47 4.49
C LEU A 71 2.81 -9.54 3.63
N GLY A 72 3.22 -8.28 3.51
CA GLY A 72 2.57 -7.33 2.62
C GLY A 72 2.60 -7.80 1.18
N ARG A 73 3.78 -8.13 0.67
CA ARG A 73 3.94 -8.59 -0.72
C ARG A 73 3.21 -9.91 -0.99
N LEU A 74 3.29 -10.86 -0.05
CA LEU A 74 2.58 -12.13 -0.09
C LEU A 74 1.06 -11.90 -0.12
N GLY A 75 0.53 -11.05 0.77
CA GLY A 75 -0.88 -10.69 0.82
C GLY A 75 -1.37 -10.08 -0.49
N LEU A 76 -0.60 -9.17 -1.11
CA LEU A 76 -0.96 -8.60 -2.40
C LEU A 76 -0.98 -9.66 -3.53
N GLY A 77 -0.06 -10.61 -3.50
CA GLY A 77 -0.05 -11.74 -4.43
C GLY A 77 -1.27 -12.65 -4.27
N LEU A 78 -1.66 -12.94 -3.03
CA LEU A 78 -2.82 -13.78 -2.71
C LEU A 78 -4.16 -13.10 -3.03
N ILE A 79 -4.28 -11.79 -2.79
CA ILE A 79 -5.45 -10.99 -3.20
C ILE A 79 -5.64 -11.07 -4.72
N ARG A 80 -4.56 -11.02 -5.52
CA ARG A 80 -4.62 -11.14 -6.99
C ARG A 80 -5.12 -12.50 -7.48
N GLN A 81 -4.92 -13.56 -6.69
CA GLN A 81 -5.34 -14.92 -7.03
C GLN A 81 -6.75 -15.27 -6.53
N GLY A 82 -7.46 -14.32 -5.89
CA GLY A 82 -8.83 -14.50 -5.41
C GLY A 82 -8.96 -14.94 -3.95
N LEU A 83 -7.85 -15.04 -3.21
CA LEU A 83 -7.81 -15.38 -1.78
C LEU A 83 -7.88 -14.11 -0.91
N ALA A 84 -8.72 -13.14 -1.29
CA ALA A 84 -8.79 -11.85 -0.58
C ALA A 84 -9.41 -11.96 0.83
N LEU A 85 -10.33 -12.92 1.04
CA LEU A 85 -10.99 -13.18 2.33
C LEU A 85 -10.00 -13.61 3.44
N PRO A 86 -9.17 -14.67 3.25
CA PRO A 86 -8.19 -15.05 4.28
C PRO A 86 -7.13 -13.96 4.49
N VAL A 87 -6.74 -13.22 3.46
CA VAL A 87 -5.80 -12.09 3.59
C VAL A 87 -6.40 -10.94 4.39
N LEU A 88 -7.70 -10.66 4.22
CA LEU A 88 -8.40 -9.65 5.01
C LEU A 88 -8.40 -9.99 6.50
N ILE A 89 -8.73 -11.24 6.84
CA ILE A 89 -8.72 -11.72 8.23
C ILE A 89 -7.31 -11.62 8.80
N LEU A 90 -6.30 -12.08 8.06
CA LEU A 90 -4.91 -12.02 8.49
C LEU A 90 -4.43 -10.56 8.69
N ALA A 91 -4.78 -9.66 7.78
CA ALA A 91 -4.39 -8.25 7.86
C ALA A 91 -5.07 -7.52 9.02
N LEU A 92 -6.37 -7.79 9.25
CA LEU A 92 -7.09 -7.28 10.41
C LEU A 92 -6.51 -7.82 11.72
N ALA A 93 -6.16 -9.11 11.76
CA ALA A 93 -5.51 -9.71 12.92
C ALA A 93 -4.14 -9.06 13.19
N CYS A 94 -3.29 -8.89 12.17
CA CYS A 94 -2.01 -8.20 12.31
C CYS A 94 -2.17 -6.73 12.77
N ALA A 95 -3.14 -5.99 12.22
CA ALA A 95 -3.43 -4.62 12.65
C ALA A 95 -3.92 -4.57 14.11
N GLY A 96 -4.79 -5.51 14.51
CA GLY A 96 -5.26 -5.65 15.88
C GLY A 96 -4.13 -5.98 16.86
N VAL A 97 -3.22 -6.88 16.48
CA VAL A 97 -2.02 -7.21 17.27
C VAL A 97 -1.14 -5.97 17.47
N GLY A 98 -0.97 -5.12 16.45
CA GLY A 98 -0.24 -3.86 16.57
C GLY A 98 -0.89 -2.81 17.49
N LEU A 99 -2.18 -2.95 17.79
CA LEU A 99 -2.88 -2.08 18.73
C LEU A 99 -2.78 -2.60 20.18
N VAL A 100 -2.74 -3.92 20.37
CA VAL A 100 -2.76 -4.58 21.68
C VAL A 100 -1.36 -4.81 22.25
N LEU A 101 -0.36 -5.13 21.42
CA LEU A 101 1.01 -5.31 21.89
C LEU A 101 1.70 -3.95 22.09
N PRO A 102 2.30 -3.69 23.28
CA PRO A 102 3.16 -2.53 23.47
C PRO A 102 4.44 -2.72 22.65
N MET A 103 4.44 -2.21 21.42
CA MET A 103 5.61 -2.24 20.54
C MET A 103 6.74 -1.39 21.13
N PRO A 104 8.01 -1.84 21.04
CA PRO A 104 9.15 -1.17 21.65
C PRO A 104 9.39 0.25 21.11
N THR A 105 8.95 0.54 19.88
CA THR A 105 9.05 1.87 19.27
C THR A 105 7.74 2.31 18.61
N GLN A 106 7.49 3.63 18.66
CA GLN A 106 6.31 4.25 18.07
C GLN A 106 6.27 4.11 16.54
N VAL A 107 7.45 4.09 15.90
CA VAL A 107 7.59 3.85 14.46
C VAL A 107 7.10 2.46 14.10
N LEU A 108 7.54 1.41 14.82
CA LEU A 108 7.12 0.04 14.52
C LEU A 108 5.61 -0.15 14.68
N ARG A 109 5.02 0.45 15.72
CA ARG A 109 3.57 0.48 15.90
C ARG A 109 2.87 1.16 14.72
N LEU A 110 3.36 2.31 14.28
CA LEU A 110 2.78 3.08 13.18
C LEU A 110 2.85 2.30 11.86
N VAL A 111 4.01 1.71 11.55
CA VAL A 111 4.21 0.93 10.31
C VAL A 111 3.34 -0.33 10.32
N LEU A 112 3.19 -1.02 11.45
CA LEU A 112 2.35 -2.22 11.55
C LEU A 112 0.86 -1.87 11.42
N VAL A 113 0.39 -0.83 12.10
CA VAL A 113 -1.02 -0.41 12.06
C VAL A 113 -1.38 0.19 10.72
N LEU A 114 -0.56 1.12 10.18
CA LEU A 114 -0.81 1.72 8.87
C LEU A 114 -0.61 0.72 7.73
N GLY A 115 0.48 -0.05 7.75
CA GLY A 115 0.76 -1.06 6.73
C GLY A 115 -0.29 -2.18 6.72
N GLY A 116 -0.62 -2.71 7.90
CA GLY A 116 -1.71 -3.68 8.07
C GLY A 116 -3.06 -3.10 7.67
N GLY A 117 -3.34 -1.85 8.04
CA GLY A 117 -4.55 -1.13 7.67
C GLY A 117 -4.69 -0.90 6.17
N VAL A 118 -3.61 -0.55 5.46
CA VAL A 118 -3.60 -0.40 3.99
C VAL A 118 -3.91 -1.73 3.31
N ILE A 119 -3.31 -2.83 3.77
CA ILE A 119 -3.58 -4.16 3.22
C ILE A 119 -5.00 -4.61 3.54
N ALA A 120 -5.48 -4.39 4.77
CA ALA A 120 -6.84 -4.70 5.19
C ALA A 120 -7.86 -3.89 4.39
N LEU A 121 -7.64 -2.59 4.19
CA LEU A 121 -8.48 -1.74 3.35
C LEU A 121 -8.50 -2.25 1.90
N ARG A 122 -7.33 -2.57 1.32
CA ARG A 122 -7.26 -3.11 -0.04
C ARG A 122 -7.96 -4.47 -0.17
N ALA A 123 -7.77 -5.36 0.81
CA ALA A 123 -8.42 -6.66 0.86
C ALA A 123 -9.94 -6.50 1.04
N ALA A 124 -10.37 -5.60 1.93
CA ALA A 124 -11.76 -5.26 2.17
C ALA A 124 -12.41 -4.66 0.92
N MET A 125 -11.74 -3.73 0.23
CA MET A 125 -12.21 -3.21 -1.06
C MET A 125 -12.33 -4.31 -2.10
N THR A 126 -11.40 -5.26 -2.15
CA THR A 126 -11.44 -6.39 -3.11
C THR A 126 -12.54 -7.40 -2.78
N VAL A 127 -12.82 -7.64 -1.50
CA VAL A 127 -13.90 -8.51 -1.01
C VAL A 127 -15.27 -7.82 -1.12
N ALA A 128 -15.36 -6.53 -0.81
CA ALA A 128 -16.56 -5.71 -0.94
C ALA A 128 -16.92 -5.45 -2.41
N THR A 129 -15.94 -5.49 -3.32
CA THR A 129 -16.18 -5.59 -4.77
C THR A 129 -16.33 -7.03 -5.26
N GLY A 130 -16.38 -8.01 -4.36
CA GLY A 130 -16.43 -9.44 -4.65
C GLY A 130 -17.73 -9.90 -5.31
N ARG A 131 -17.58 -10.68 -6.38
CA ARG A 131 -18.64 -11.39 -7.14
C ARG A 131 -19.62 -10.52 -7.94
N SER A 132 -19.10 -9.67 -8.81
CA SER A 132 -19.79 -9.50 -10.09
C SER A 132 -18.92 -10.08 -11.19
N LYS A 133 -19.43 -11.14 -11.85
CA LYS A 133 -18.97 -11.62 -13.16
C LYS A 133 -19.24 -10.54 -14.22
N LEU A 134 -18.80 -9.31 -13.99
CA LEU A 134 -18.87 -8.27 -14.98
C LEU A 134 -17.70 -8.51 -15.91
N SER A 135 -18.03 -9.01 -17.10
CA SER A 135 -17.20 -8.91 -18.29
C SER A 135 -16.50 -7.54 -18.31
N GLN A 136 -15.25 -7.46 -18.80
CA GLN A 136 -14.49 -6.20 -18.87
C GLN A 136 -15.35 -5.02 -19.36
N ALA A 137 -16.28 -5.29 -20.28
CA ALA A 137 -17.28 -4.36 -20.79
C ALA A 137 -18.16 -3.66 -19.74
N GLU A 138 -18.56 -4.28 -18.63
CA GLU A 138 -19.36 -3.59 -17.59
C GLU A 138 -18.49 -2.82 -16.58
N ARG A 139 -17.23 -3.25 -16.40
CA ARG A 139 -16.25 -2.47 -15.64
C ARG A 139 -15.92 -1.19 -16.39
N ASP A 140 -15.75 -1.28 -17.71
CA ASP A 140 -15.57 -0.14 -18.60
C ASP A 140 -16.77 0.80 -18.52
N LYS A 141 -18.01 0.31 -18.61
CA LYS A 141 -19.22 1.16 -18.44
C LYS A 141 -19.33 1.85 -17.07
N ARG A 142 -18.89 1.20 -15.98
CA ARG A 142 -18.86 1.83 -14.64
C ARG A 142 -17.74 2.86 -14.54
N MET A 143 -16.56 2.54 -15.07
CA MET A 143 -15.44 3.49 -15.18
C MET A 143 -15.85 4.67 -16.04
N ASP A 144 -16.57 4.48 -17.15
CA ASP A 144 -17.09 5.55 -17.99
C ASP A 144 -18.10 6.42 -17.24
N ARG A 145 -18.95 5.84 -16.40
CA ARG A 145 -19.92 6.61 -15.58
C ARG A 145 -19.25 7.37 -14.44
N VAL A 146 -18.23 6.80 -13.82
CA VAL A 146 -17.42 7.47 -12.78
C VAL A 146 -16.52 8.52 -13.43
N ALA A 147 -15.90 8.22 -14.56
CA ALA A 147 -15.10 9.13 -15.36
C ALA A 147 -15.97 10.28 -15.86
N ALA A 148 -17.20 10.05 -16.33
CA ALA A 148 -18.11 11.12 -16.72
C ALA A 148 -18.47 12.03 -15.54
N LYS A 149 -18.65 11.48 -14.33
CA LYS A 149 -18.88 12.30 -13.11
C LYS A 149 -17.62 13.05 -12.66
N VAL A 150 -16.46 12.39 -12.68
CA VAL A 150 -15.17 12.98 -12.32
C VAL A 150 -14.74 14.02 -13.36
N GLN A 151 -15.08 13.84 -14.64
CA GLN A 151 -14.84 14.77 -15.74
C GLN A 151 -15.72 16.01 -15.62
N HIS A 152 -16.98 15.84 -15.18
CA HIS A 152 -17.83 16.98 -14.85
C HIS A 152 -17.31 17.74 -13.61
N ALA A 153 -16.81 17.04 -12.59
CA ALA A 153 -16.22 17.65 -11.42
C ALA A 153 -14.86 18.32 -11.72
N SER A 154 -14.02 17.71 -12.58
CA SER A 154 -12.68 18.21 -12.89
C SER A 154 -12.70 19.54 -13.63
N ARG A 155 -13.74 19.78 -14.44
CA ARG A 155 -13.99 21.09 -15.06
C ARG A 155 -14.14 22.22 -14.02
N TYR A 156 -14.63 21.90 -12.82
CA TYR A 156 -14.74 22.87 -11.73
C TYR A 156 -13.54 22.84 -10.78
N ILE A 157 -12.85 21.70 -10.64
CA ILE A 157 -11.64 21.60 -9.79
C ILE A 157 -10.59 22.61 -10.22
N GLY A 158 -10.33 22.75 -11.53
CA GLY A 158 -9.36 23.73 -12.06
C GLY A 158 -9.64 25.16 -11.59
N PRO A 159 -10.78 25.77 -11.95
CA PRO A 159 -11.10 27.14 -11.53
C PRO A 159 -11.30 27.28 -10.02
N VAL A 160 -11.85 26.27 -9.32
CA VAL A 160 -11.97 26.30 -7.86
C VAL A 160 -10.61 26.29 -7.19
N ALA A 161 -9.64 25.51 -7.69
CA ALA A 161 -8.27 25.50 -7.16
C ALA A 161 -7.57 26.85 -7.40
N VAL A 162 -7.79 27.49 -8.54
CA VAL A 162 -7.26 28.84 -8.84
C VAL A 162 -7.90 29.89 -7.94
N ALA A 163 -9.22 29.87 -7.80
CA ALA A 163 -9.94 30.78 -6.91
C ALA A 163 -9.55 30.56 -5.45
N PHE A 164 -9.41 29.31 -5.02
CA PHE A 164 -8.91 28.95 -3.70
C PHE A 164 -7.49 29.49 -3.51
N ALA A 165 -6.56 29.25 -4.43
CA ALA A 165 -5.19 29.75 -4.34
C ALA A 165 -5.11 31.29 -4.28
N ALA A 166 -5.99 32.00 -4.98
CA ALA A 166 -6.07 33.46 -4.93
C ALA A 166 -6.69 33.99 -3.63
N VAL A 167 -7.65 33.27 -3.05
CA VAL A 167 -8.34 33.66 -1.80
C VAL A 167 -7.58 33.20 -0.56
N LEU A 168 -6.87 32.07 -0.61
CA LEU A 168 -6.05 31.51 0.46
C LEU A 168 -5.18 32.57 1.17
N PRO A 169 -4.38 33.40 0.46
CA PRO A 169 -3.54 34.42 1.11
C PRO A 169 -4.34 35.51 1.85
N LEU A 170 -5.62 35.66 1.55
CA LEU A 170 -6.52 36.63 2.17
C LEU A 170 -7.30 36.03 3.36
N THR A 171 -7.18 34.72 3.59
CA THR A 171 -7.82 34.05 4.74
C THR A 171 -6.89 34.03 5.96
N PRO A 172 -7.43 34.00 7.19
CA PRO A 172 -6.63 33.85 8.42
C PRO A 172 -5.92 32.48 8.55
N LEU A 173 -6.05 31.61 7.54
CA LEU A 173 -5.27 30.37 7.45
C LEU A 173 -3.84 30.62 6.93
N ALA A 174 -3.60 31.76 6.27
CA ALA A 174 -2.30 32.18 5.74
C ALA A 174 -1.60 33.19 6.67
N ASP A 175 -1.52 32.87 7.95
CA ASP A 175 -0.84 33.73 8.92
C ASP A 175 0.65 33.89 8.59
N ARG A 176 1.20 35.08 8.89
CA ARG A 176 2.62 35.40 8.67
C ARG A 176 3.56 34.38 9.30
N MET A 177 3.19 33.81 10.45
CA MET A 177 3.98 32.79 11.14
C MET A 177 4.11 31.51 10.30
N ILE A 178 3.03 31.07 9.65
CA ILE A 178 3.02 29.84 8.84
C ILE A 178 3.81 30.05 7.54
N LEU A 179 3.70 31.24 6.93
CA LEU A 179 4.48 31.59 5.74
C LEU A 179 5.97 31.71 6.04
N ASP A 180 6.34 32.32 7.16
CA ASP A 180 7.74 32.48 7.56
C ASP A 180 8.39 31.12 7.86
N ILE A 181 7.72 30.28 8.65
CA ILE A 181 8.17 28.90 8.89
C ILE A 181 8.26 28.13 7.56
N GLY A 182 7.29 28.29 6.65
CA GLY A 182 7.29 27.62 5.35
C GLY A 182 8.48 28.03 4.47
N ILE A 183 8.80 29.33 4.41
CA ILE A 183 9.96 29.85 3.66
C ILE A 183 11.26 29.40 4.32
N LEU A 184 11.38 29.49 5.65
CA LEU A 184 12.55 29.00 6.38
C LEU A 184 12.79 27.51 6.15
N LEU A 185 11.74 26.70 6.20
CA LEU A 185 11.83 25.26 6.00
C LEU A 185 12.18 24.93 4.54
N LEU A 186 11.60 25.64 3.56
CA LEU A 186 11.95 25.48 2.15
C LEU A 186 13.41 25.87 1.88
N THR A 187 13.83 27.04 2.36
CA THR A 187 15.21 27.52 2.19
C THR A 187 16.21 26.64 2.91
N TYR A 188 15.88 26.14 4.10
CA TYR A 188 16.73 25.21 4.85
C TYR A 188 16.85 23.85 4.14
N ILE A 189 15.78 23.33 3.52
CA ILE A 189 15.86 22.12 2.68
C ILE A 189 16.66 22.38 1.40
N MET A 190 16.51 23.57 0.79
CA MET A 190 17.26 23.94 -0.42
C MET A 190 18.74 24.25 -0.15
N LEU A 191 19.05 24.70 1.06
CA LEU A 191 20.41 24.95 1.54
C LEU A 191 21.05 23.69 2.15
N GLY A 192 20.27 22.61 2.27
CA GLY A 192 20.66 21.33 2.88
C GLY A 192 22.05 20.87 2.48
#